data_AF-A0A1Q4XFM0-F1
#
_entry.id   AF-A0A1Q4XFM0-F1
#
_cell.length_a   1.000
_cell.length_b   1.000
_cell.length_c   1.000
_cell.angle_alpha   90.00
_cell.angle_beta   90.00
_cell.angle_gamma   90.00
#
_symmetry.space_group_name_H-M   'P 1'
#
loop_
_entity.id
_entity.type
_entity.pdbx_description
1 polymer ?
#
loop_
_entity_poly.entity_id
_entity_poly.type
_entity_poly.pdbx_seq_one_letter_code
_entity_poly.pdbx_strand_id
1 'polypeptide(L)'
;MAASALAAAGLLAWSAPAAAATAPQAAAAVPNCVDTDLDASGVEDTLTVTNNCSYSVRVKVVLAYETDLPCVTIRSGGSHYYGWYWPGRFDGLVSC
;
A
#
# COMPACT_ATOMS: atom_id res chain seq x y z
N MET A 1 -24.95 60.69 -30.25
CA MET A 1 -24.80 60.23 -28.85
C MET A 1 -25.99 59.30 -28.60
N ALA A 2 -25.90 58.03 -28.19
CA ALA A 2 -24.83 57.21 -27.65
C ALA A 2 -25.04 55.75 -28.09
N ALA A 3 -23.95 54.99 -28.15
CA ALA A 3 -23.86 53.64 -28.68
C ALA A 3 -24.46 52.59 -27.73
N SER A 4 -25.20 51.63 -28.27
CA SER A 4 -25.72 50.47 -27.56
C SER A 4 -24.66 49.38 -27.50
N ALA A 5 -24.04 49.18 -26.33
CA ALA A 5 -23.16 48.06 -26.05
C ALA A 5 -23.96 46.90 -25.47
N LEU A 6 -24.20 45.85 -26.25
CA LEU A 6 -24.70 44.55 -25.78
C LEU A 6 -23.50 43.61 -25.62
N ALA A 7 -23.00 43.52 -24.39
CA ALA A 7 -21.95 42.57 -24.02
C ALA A 7 -22.54 41.16 -23.91
N ALA A 8 -22.18 40.28 -24.85
CA ALA A 8 -22.48 38.86 -24.77
C ALA A 8 -21.59 38.22 -23.70
N ALA A 9 -22.18 37.89 -22.55
CA ALA A 9 -21.53 37.12 -21.50
C ALA A 9 -21.36 35.66 -21.95
N GLY A 10 -20.14 35.30 -22.37
CA GLY A 10 -19.74 33.93 -22.64
C GLY A 10 -19.71 33.12 -21.36
N LEU A 11 -20.67 32.23 -21.19
CA LEU A 11 -20.66 31.19 -20.15
C LEU A 11 -19.60 30.15 -20.52
N LEU A 12 -18.39 30.31 -20.00
CA LEU A 12 -17.38 29.27 -20.02
C LEU A 12 -17.83 28.14 -19.10
N ALA A 13 -18.37 27.07 -19.70
CA ALA A 13 -18.67 25.83 -19.00
C ALA A 13 -17.36 25.20 -18.49
N TRP A 14 -17.10 25.35 -17.19
CA TRP A 14 -15.96 24.74 -16.51
C TRP A 14 -16.30 23.26 -16.27
N SER A 15 -15.87 22.38 -17.16
CA SER A 15 -15.97 20.93 -16.97
C SER A 15 -14.99 20.50 -15.86
N ALA A 16 -15.52 20.18 -14.69
CA ALA A 16 -14.75 19.61 -13.59
C ALA A 16 -14.20 18.22 -13.97
N PRO A 17 -12.94 17.88 -13.64
CA PRO A 17 -12.41 16.55 -13.90
C PRO A 17 -13.11 15.54 -12.98
N ALA A 18 -13.70 14.51 -13.58
CA ALA A 18 -14.24 13.37 -12.85
C ALA A 18 -13.06 12.65 -12.16
N ALA A 19 -13.06 12.63 -10.83
CA ALA A 19 -12.12 11.84 -10.06
C ALA A 19 -12.39 10.36 -10.34
N ALA A 20 -11.44 9.70 -11.01
CA ALA A 20 -11.48 8.25 -11.19
C ALA A 20 -11.36 7.60 -9.81
N ALA A 21 -12.44 6.94 -9.37
CA ALA A 21 -12.42 6.11 -8.18
C ALA A 21 -11.56 4.88 -8.48
N THR A 22 -10.34 4.84 -7.93
CA THR A 22 -9.50 3.65 -7.96
C THR A 22 -10.20 2.57 -7.13
N ALA A 23 -10.65 1.50 -7.79
CA ALA A 23 -11.25 0.36 -7.11
C ALA A 23 -10.21 -0.25 -6.14
N PRO A 24 -10.63 -0.75 -4.96
CA PRO A 24 -9.72 -1.43 -4.05
C PRO A 24 -9.15 -2.66 -4.75
N GLN A 25 -7.86 -2.62 -5.03
CA GLN A 25 -7.15 -3.74 -5.62
C GLN A 25 -7.07 -4.83 -4.55
N ALA A 26 -7.69 -5.97 -4.82
CA ALA A 26 -7.59 -7.13 -3.93
C ALA A 26 -6.10 -7.38 -3.65
N ALA A 27 -5.73 -7.43 -2.37
CA ALA A 27 -4.36 -7.61 -1.95
C ALA A 27 -3.84 -8.90 -2.58
N ALA A 28 -2.88 -8.77 -3.50
CA ALA A 28 -2.40 -9.92 -4.24
C ALA A 28 -1.61 -10.84 -3.29
N ALA A 29 -1.82 -12.14 -3.44
CA ALA A 29 -1.17 -13.14 -2.61
C ALA A 29 0.35 -13.11 -2.86
N VAL A 30 1.13 -13.23 -1.79
CA VAL A 30 2.59 -13.27 -1.90
C VAL A 30 3.02 -14.56 -2.59
N PRO A 31 4.07 -14.53 -3.45
CA PRO A 31 4.61 -15.74 -4.04
C PRO A 31 5.03 -16.78 -2.99
N ASN A 32 4.78 -18.06 -3.26
CA ASN A 32 5.14 -19.16 -2.34
C ASN A 32 6.65 -19.30 -2.06
N CYS A 33 7.51 -18.63 -2.84
CA CYS A 33 8.95 -18.59 -2.60
C CYS A 33 9.37 -17.54 -1.55
N VAL A 34 8.43 -16.80 -0.98
CA VAL A 34 8.68 -15.94 0.17
C VAL A 34 8.35 -16.72 1.43
N ASP A 35 9.34 -16.80 2.33
CA ASP A 35 9.23 -17.49 3.61
C ASP A 35 9.11 -16.47 4.75
N THR A 36 8.43 -16.84 5.83
CA THR A 36 8.19 -15.97 6.98
C THR A 36 8.44 -16.71 8.29
N ASP A 37 9.24 -16.13 9.15
CA ASP A 37 9.55 -16.64 10.49
C ASP A 37 9.13 -15.60 11.54
N LEU A 38 8.18 -15.95 12.40
CA LEU A 38 7.59 -15.06 13.40
C LEU A 38 8.03 -15.47 14.81
N ASP A 39 8.67 -14.56 15.52
CA ASP A 39 8.88 -14.66 16.97
C ASP A 39 7.93 -13.68 17.69
N ALA A 40 6.96 -14.22 18.43
CA ALA A 40 5.95 -13.47 19.16
C ALA A 40 6.03 -13.74 20.67
N SER A 41 7.25 -13.92 21.18
CA SER A 41 7.53 -14.42 22.54
C SER A 41 7.47 -13.34 23.63
N GLY A 42 7.13 -12.08 23.30
CA GLY A 42 7.24 -10.93 24.21
C GLY A 42 6.24 -9.79 24.00
N VAL A 43 6.63 -8.59 24.45
CA VAL A 43 5.88 -7.32 24.23
C VAL A 43 6.15 -6.77 22.82
N GLU A 44 7.28 -7.15 22.24
CA GLU A 44 7.68 -6.89 20.87
C GLU A 44 7.61 -8.20 20.11
N ASP A 45 6.88 -8.20 18.99
CA ASP A 45 6.86 -9.29 18.03
C ASP A 45 7.82 -8.93 16.88
N THR A 46 8.55 -9.94 16.38
CA THR A 46 9.46 -9.78 15.26
C THR A 46 9.17 -10.78 14.16
N LEU A 47 9.23 -10.33 12.91
CA LEU A 47 8.98 -11.17 11.73
C LEU A 47 10.14 -11.02 10.75
N THR A 48 10.76 -12.14 10.41
CA THR A 48 11.73 -12.23 9.33
C THR A 48 11.04 -12.68 8.06
N VAL A 49 11.11 -11.89 7.00
CA VAL A 49 10.58 -12.24 5.68
C VAL A 49 11.75 -12.47 4.73
N THR A 50 11.87 -13.68 4.20
CA THR A 50 12.96 -14.09 3.32
C THR A 50 12.45 -14.33 1.90
N ASN A 51 13.02 -13.65 0.92
CA ASN A 51 12.69 -13.83 -0.48
C ASN A 51 13.60 -14.88 -1.13
N ASN A 52 13.11 -16.12 -1.27
CA ASN A 52 13.81 -17.18 -2.00
C ASN A 52 13.46 -17.20 -3.50
N CYS A 53 12.65 -16.25 -3.99
CA CYS A 53 12.35 -16.11 -5.41
C CYS A 53 13.59 -15.60 -6.16
N SER A 54 13.75 -15.98 -7.43
CA SER A 54 14.83 -15.48 -8.31
C SER A 54 14.67 -14.02 -8.75
N TYR A 55 13.66 -13.32 -8.26
CA TYR A 55 13.32 -11.94 -8.60
C TYR A 55 13.00 -11.15 -7.32
N SER A 56 13.07 -9.83 -7.41
CA SER A 56 12.70 -8.96 -6.28
C SER A 56 11.18 -8.98 -6.07
N VAL A 57 10.77 -9.17 -4.83
CA VAL A 57 9.35 -9.10 -4.42
C VAL A 57 9.10 -7.82 -3.65
N ARG A 58 7.87 -7.31 -3.73
CA ARG A 58 7.44 -6.19 -2.91
C ARG A 58 6.29 -6.64 -2.02
N VAL A 59 6.49 -6.53 -0.72
CA VAL A 59 5.59 -7.13 0.28
C VAL A 59 5.27 -6.14 1.38
N LYS A 60 4.12 -6.34 2.01
CA LYS A 60 3.66 -5.64 3.19
C LYS A 60 3.16 -6.64 4.22
N VAL A 61 3.53 -6.40 5.47
CA VAL A 61 2.96 -7.10 6.63
C VAL A 61 1.64 -6.45 7.01
N VAL A 62 0.60 -7.25 7.03
CA VAL A 62 -0.73 -6.87 7.54
C VAL A 62 -0.74 -7.22 9.02
N LEU A 63 -1.09 -6.23 9.84
CA LEU A 63 -1.20 -6.40 11.28
C LEU A 63 -2.67 -6.35 11.68
N ALA A 64 -3.10 -7.27 12.53
CA ALA A 64 -4.37 -7.14 13.23
C ALA A 64 -4.21 -6.19 14.41
N TYR A 65 -5.25 -5.40 14.68
CA TYR A 65 -5.34 -4.46 15.82
C TYR A 65 -4.37 -3.27 15.79
N GLU A 66 -3.58 -3.14 14.73
CA GLU A 66 -2.63 -2.06 14.51
C GLU A 66 -2.60 -1.66 13.04
N THR A 67 -1.87 -0.60 12.71
CA THR A 67 -1.68 -0.18 11.31
C THR A 67 -0.73 -1.11 10.58
N ASP A 68 -1.04 -1.45 9.33
CA ASP A 68 -0.14 -2.22 8.46
C ASP A 68 1.24 -1.57 8.33
N LEU A 69 2.27 -2.40 8.18
CA LEU A 69 3.63 -1.92 7.97
C LEU A 69 3.80 -1.37 6.53
N PRO A 70 4.81 -0.54 6.26
CA PRO A 70 5.05 -0.05 4.91
C PRO A 70 5.42 -1.19 3.95
N CYS A 71 5.06 -1.03 2.67
CA CYS A 71 5.52 -1.94 1.62
C CYS A 71 7.03 -1.81 1.41
N VAL A 72 7.76 -2.92 1.43
CA VAL A 72 9.20 -2.95 1.19
C VAL A 72 9.53 -3.86 0.01
N THR A 73 10.61 -3.53 -0.69
CA THR A 73 11.14 -4.38 -1.77
C THR A 73 12.28 -5.24 -1.23
N ILE A 74 12.12 -6.55 -1.31
CA ILE A 74 13.12 -7.54 -0.91
C ILE A 74 13.74 -8.11 -2.18
N ARG A 75 15.05 -7.93 -2.35
CA ARG A 75 15.77 -8.49 -3.51
C ARG A 75 15.80 -10.01 -3.46
N SER A 76 16.02 -10.65 -4.61
CA SER A 76 16.23 -12.11 -4.70
C SER A 76 17.29 -12.57 -3.70
N GLY A 77 16.97 -13.59 -2.91
CA GLY A 77 17.84 -14.15 -1.86
C GLY A 77 18.04 -13.25 -0.64
N GLY A 78 17.33 -12.12 -0.55
CA GLY A 78 17.41 -11.20 0.58
C GLY A 78 16.36 -11.48 1.65
N SER A 79 16.57 -10.91 2.83
CA SER A 79 15.61 -10.93 3.92
C SER A 79 15.33 -9.52 4.45
N HIS A 80 14.16 -9.33 5.04
CA HIS A 80 13.79 -8.11 5.74
C HIS A 80 13.21 -8.44 7.10
N TYR A 81 13.55 -7.62 8.09
CA TYR A 81 13.09 -7.77 9.46
C TYR A 81 12.04 -6.71 9.75
N TYR A 82 10.92 -7.15 10.30
CA TYR A 82 9.86 -6.30 10.81
C TYR A 82 9.76 -6.49 12.31
N GLY A 83 9.40 -5.42 13.02
CA GLY A 83 9.12 -5.46 14.45
C GLY A 83 7.94 -4.55 14.76
N TRP A 84 7.10 -4.97 15.68
CA TRP A 84 5.99 -4.17 16.20
C TRP A 84 5.71 -4.52 17.65
N TYR A 85 5.06 -3.61 18.36
CA TYR A 85 4.69 -3.82 19.76
C TYR A 85 3.23 -4.28 19.89
N TRP A 86 2.92 -4.91 21.01
CA TRP A 86 1.54 -5.15 21.44
C TRP A 86 0.74 -3.82 21.43
N PRO A 87 -0.52 -3.79 20.93
CA PRO A 87 -1.41 -4.92 20.65
C PRO A 87 -1.34 -5.49 19.23
N GLY A 88 -0.41 -5.02 18.39
CA GLY A 88 -0.25 -5.51 17.02
C GLY A 88 -0.01 -7.02 16.97
N ARG A 89 -0.66 -7.69 16.02
CA ARG A 89 -0.50 -9.14 15.79
C ARG A 89 -0.27 -9.38 14.31
N PHE A 90 0.59 -10.33 13.97
CA PHE A 90 0.73 -10.77 12.57
C PHE A 90 -0.59 -11.36 12.05
N ASP A 91 -1.17 -10.74 11.02
CA ASP A 91 -2.38 -11.23 10.34
C ASP A 91 -2.02 -11.92 9.02
N GLY A 92 -1.02 -11.39 8.30
CA GLY A 92 -0.52 -12.01 7.09
C GLY A 92 0.47 -11.16 6.32
N LEU A 93 0.87 -11.67 5.16
CA LEU A 93 1.76 -10.99 4.23
C LEU A 93 1.04 -10.84 2.88
N VAL A 94 1.09 -9.65 2.29
CA VAL A 94 0.47 -9.33 1.00
C VAL A 94 1.47 -8.69 0.06
N SER A 95 1.31 -8.89 -1.25
CA SER A 95 2.14 -8.20 -2.23
C SER A 95 1.65 -6.76 -2.47
N CYS A 96 2.62 -5.87 -2.69
CA CYS A 96 2.42 -4.53 -3.25
C CYS A 96 3.19 -4.42 -4.58
#